data_AF-A0A246JFI4-F1
#
_entry.id   AF-A0A246JFI4-F1
#
_cell.length_a   1.000
_cell.length_b   1.000
_cell.length_c   1.000
_cell.angle_alpha   90.00
_cell.angle_beta   90.00
_cell.angle_gamma   90.00
#
_symmetry.space_group_name_H-M   'P 1'
#
loop_
_entity.id
_entity.type
_entity.pdbx_description
1 polymer ?
#
loop_
_entity_poly.entity_id
_entity_poly.type
_entity_poly.pdbx_seq_one_letter_code
_entity_poly.pdbx_strand_id
1 'polypeptide(L)'
;MLTFEVPDMSCRSCASKISKAVKEVDPQARVEVDLTAKLVRIDSGQAQASELKTALEQAGYTPSEPAAPQGATTSSPAGCCGGCRP
;
A
#
# COMPACT_ATOMS: atom_id res chain seq x y z
N MET A 1 -3.87 -8.90 -8.10
CA MET A 1 -2.39 -8.84 -8.07
C MET A 1 -1.86 -7.43 -8.26
N LEU A 2 -1.30 -6.87 -7.19
CA LEU A 2 -0.62 -5.57 -7.08
C LEU A 2 0.88 -5.80 -6.91
N THR A 3 1.72 -4.91 -7.41
CA THR A 3 3.19 -5.02 -7.26
C THR A 3 3.76 -3.73 -6.69
N PHE A 4 4.59 -3.85 -5.66
CA PHE A 4 5.27 -2.75 -5.00
C PHE A 4 6.77 -2.98 -5.01
N GLU A 5 7.55 -1.95 -5.32
CA GLU A 5 8.99 -1.98 -5.20
C GLU A 5 9.40 -1.53 -3.80
N VAL A 6 10.23 -2.31 -3.11
CA VAL A 6 10.69 -1.99 -1.76
C VAL A 6 12.21 -2.06 -1.76
N PRO A 7 12.90 -0.93 -2.04
CA PRO A 7 14.36 -0.91 -2.12
C PRO A 7 15.03 -1.21 -0.77
N ASP A 8 14.31 -1.02 0.33
CA ASP A 8 14.76 -1.27 1.71
C ASP A 8 14.84 -2.76 2.08
N MET A 9 14.37 -3.66 1.19
CA MET A 9 14.41 -5.10 1.43
C MET A 9 15.80 -5.70 1.19
N SER A 10 16.64 -5.65 2.23
CA SER A 10 17.98 -6.23 2.19
C SER A 10 18.08 -7.63 2.82
N CYS A 11 17.04 -8.12 3.51
CA CYS A 11 17.09 -9.36 4.29
C CYS A 11 15.82 -10.22 4.22
N ARG A 12 15.99 -11.54 4.33
CA ARG A 12 14.90 -12.54 4.34
C ARG A 12 13.90 -12.35 5.49
N SER A 13 14.34 -11.74 6.60
CA SER A 13 13.49 -11.35 7.72
C SER A 13 12.53 -10.21 7.40
N CYS A 14 12.90 -9.30 6.47
CA CYS A 14 12.03 -8.21 6.02
C CYS A 14 10.82 -8.75 5.26
N ALA A 15 11.02 -9.78 4.43
CA ALA A 15 9.93 -10.43 3.70
C ALA A 15 8.82 -10.91 4.65
N SER A 16 9.19 -11.58 5.75
CA SER A 16 8.22 -12.07 6.74
C SER A 16 7.45 -10.96 7.45
N LYS A 17 8.11 -9.83 7.75
CA LYS A 17 7.46 -8.65 8.37
C LYS A 17 6.45 -8.03 7.42
N ILE A 18 6.81 -7.88 6.15
CA ILE A 18 5.95 -7.36 5.10
C ILE A 18 4.73 -8.25 4.89
N SER A 19 4.94 -9.57 4.81
CA SER A 19 3.81 -10.51 4.72
C SER A 19 2.87 -10.41 5.93
N LYS A 20 3.39 -10.17 7.13
CA LYS A 20 2.56 -9.97 8.33
C LYS A 20 1.75 -8.68 8.25
N ALA A 21 2.39 -7.55 7.95
CA ALA A 21 1.71 -6.25 7.84
C ALA A 21 0.56 -6.27 6.83
N VAL A 22 0.78 -6.92 5.67
CA VAL A 22 -0.27 -7.09 4.66
C VAL A 22 -1.40 -7.99 5.17
N LYS A 23 -1.06 -9.09 5.87
CA LYS A 23 -2.06 -9.99 6.48
C LYS A 23 -2.87 -9.36 7.60
N GLU A 24 -2.37 -8.31 8.24
CA GLU A 24 -3.14 -7.54 9.23
C GLU A 24 -4.25 -6.71 8.57
N VAL A 25 -4.05 -6.27 7.33
CA VAL A 25 -5.09 -5.59 6.52
C VAL A 25 -6.01 -6.61 5.87
N ASP A 26 -5.43 -7.59 5.19
CA ASP A 26 -6.16 -8.65 4.51
C ASP A 26 -5.54 -10.02 4.85
N PRO A 27 -6.15 -10.77 5.79
CA PRO A 27 -5.63 -12.07 6.20
C PRO A 27 -5.69 -13.13 5.08
N GLN A 28 -6.48 -12.90 4.03
CA GLN A 28 -6.57 -13.77 2.85
C GLN A 28 -5.60 -13.36 1.74
N ALA A 29 -4.89 -12.23 1.88
CA ALA A 29 -3.94 -11.78 0.87
C ALA A 29 -2.75 -12.73 0.71
N ARG A 30 -2.35 -12.96 -0.53
CA ARG A 30 -1.16 -13.73 -0.89
C ARG A 30 0.01 -12.78 -1.14
N VAL A 31 1.08 -12.91 -0.38
CA VAL A 31 2.27 -12.05 -0.50
C VAL A 31 3.42 -12.86 -1.06
N GLU A 32 3.97 -12.42 -2.18
CA GLU A 32 5.13 -12.99 -2.84
C GLU A 32 6.24 -11.94 -2.89
N VAL A 33 7.37 -12.23 -2.26
CA VAL A 33 8.50 -11.30 -2.16
C VAL A 33 9.62 -11.79 -3.06
N ASP A 34 10.04 -10.95 -3.99
CA ASP A 34 11.17 -11.17 -4.87
C ASP A 34 12.35 -10.30 -4.43
N LEU A 35 13.34 -10.93 -3.78
CA LEU A 35 14.53 -10.23 -3.30
C LEU A 35 15.50 -9.86 -4.42
N THR A 36 15.45 -10.57 -5.56
CA THR A 36 16.33 -10.34 -6.70
C THR A 36 15.91 -9.09 -7.44
N ALA A 37 14.62 -8.95 -7.72
CA ALA A 37 14.02 -7.77 -8.33
C ALA A 37 13.68 -6.66 -7.31
N LYS A 38 13.72 -6.96 -6.01
CA LYS A 38 13.27 -6.06 -4.91
C LYS A 38 11.80 -5.67 -5.04
N LEU A 39 10.99 -6.61 -5.51
CA LEU A 39 9.56 -6.43 -5.76
C LEU A 39 8.73 -7.27 -4.80
N VAL A 40 7.58 -6.75 -4.42
CA VAL A 40 6.57 -7.41 -3.58
C VAL A 40 5.30 -7.49 -4.38
N ARG A 41 4.87 -8.70 -4.68
CA ARG A 41 3.56 -8.97 -5.28
C ARG A 41 2.59 -9.29 -4.17
N ILE A 42 1.47 -8.58 -4.15
CA ILE A 42 0.37 -8.80 -3.22
C ILE A 42 -0.86 -9.13 -4.03
N ASP A 43 -1.40 -10.31 -3.84
CA ASP A 43 -2.71 -10.70 -4.36
C ASP A 43 -3.74 -10.53 -3.25
N SER A 44 -4.44 -9.40 -3.28
CA SER A 44 -5.60 -9.12 -2.44
C SER A 44 -6.81 -8.88 -3.33
N GLY A 45 -7.96 -9.42 -2.92
CA GLY A 45 -9.26 -9.22 -3.58
C GLY A 45 -10.15 -8.18 -2.89
N GLN A 46 -9.69 -7.61 -1.78
CA GLN A 46 -10.45 -6.67 -0.95
C GLN A 46 -9.69 -5.35 -0.72
N ALA A 47 -8.38 -5.41 -0.51
CA ALA A 47 -7.55 -4.24 -0.24
C ALA A 47 -7.04 -3.59 -1.52
N GLN A 48 -7.15 -2.26 -1.58
CA GLN A 48 -6.59 -1.47 -2.69
C GLN A 48 -5.11 -1.18 -2.46
N ALA A 49 -4.40 -0.76 -3.51
CA ALA A 49 -2.97 -0.47 -3.41
C ALA A 49 -2.66 0.62 -2.37
N SER A 50 -3.51 1.64 -2.27
CA SER A 50 -3.33 2.71 -1.29
C SER A 50 -3.45 2.22 0.16
N GLU A 51 -4.31 1.24 0.44
CA GLU A 51 -4.46 0.64 1.78
C GLU A 51 -3.24 -0.21 2.13
N LEU A 52 -2.79 -1.04 1.18
CA LEU A 52 -1.61 -1.87 1.35
C LEU A 52 -0.34 -1.02 1.51
N LYS A 53 -0.20 0.02 0.69
CA LYS A 53 0.87 1.02 0.80
C LYS A 53 0.89 1.65 2.19
N THR A 54 -0.27 2.11 2.67
CA THR A 54 -0.38 2.72 4.00
C THR A 54 0.03 1.74 5.09
N ALA A 55 -0.41 0.49 5.04
CA ALA A 55 -0.04 -0.52 6.04
C ALA A 55 1.46 -0.85 6.03
N LEU A 56 2.07 -0.89 4.85
CA LEU A 56 3.52 -1.03 4.70
C LEU A 56 4.26 0.18 5.29
N GLU A 57 3.77 1.40 5.05
CA GLU A 57 4.31 2.64 5.64
C GLU A 57 4.18 2.66 7.17
N GLN A 58 3.05 2.21 7.71
CA GLN A 58 2.83 2.03 9.16
C GLN A 58 3.79 0.99 9.76
N ALA A 59 4.16 -0.04 8.99
CA ALA A 59 5.16 -1.02 9.37
C ALA A 59 6.61 -0.50 9.24
N GLY A 60 6.80 0.73 8.75
CA GLY A 60 8.11 1.37 8.59
C GLY A 60 8.79 1.09 7.25
N TYR A 61 8.05 0.66 6.24
CA TYR A 61 8.56 0.40 4.89
C TYR A 61 8.03 1.42 3.89
N THR A 62 8.83 1.77 2.89
CA THR A 62 8.42 2.72 1.85
C THR A 62 8.22 1.99 0.52
N PRO A 63 7.03 1.41 0.26
CA PRO A 63 6.75 0.80 -1.03
C PRO A 63 6.56 1.88 -2.10
N SER A 64 7.27 1.74 -3.21
CA SER A 64 7.09 2.53 -4.42
C SER A 64 6.20 1.75 -5.39
N GLU A 65 5.06 2.30 -5.77
CA GLU A 65 4.31 1.75 -6.90
C GLU A 65 5.08 2.05 -8.19
N PRO A 66 5.41 1.05 -9.01
CA PRO A 66 5.92 1.29 -10.36
C PRO A 66 4.75 1.82 -11.22
N ALA A 67 4.47 3.12 -11.06
CA ALA A 67 3.70 3.99 -11.93
C ALA A 67 2.54 3.32 -12.70
N ALA A 68 1.46 2.95 -12.01
CA ALA A 68 0.13 2.99 -12.60
C ALA A 68 -0.71 3.92 -11.72
N PRO A 69 -1.33 4.98 -12.27
CA PRO A 69 -1.83 6.11 -11.49
C PRO A 69 -3.07 5.68 -10.70
N GLN A 70 -2.89 5.33 -9.43
CA GLN A 70 -4.00 4.97 -8.55
C GLN A 70 -4.43 6.22 -7.79
N GLY A 71 -5.58 6.72 -8.24
CA GLY A 71 -6.22 7.95 -7.80
C GLY A 71 -6.16 8.16 -6.29
N ALA A 72 -5.37 9.15 -5.90
CA ALA A 72 -5.74 10.04 -4.82
C ALA A 72 -7.09 10.70 -5.20
N THR A 73 -8.20 10.03 -4.96
CA THR A 73 -9.52 10.66 -5.03
C THR A 73 -10.10 10.80 -3.63
N THR A 74 -10.06 12.06 -3.20
CA THR A 74 -11.05 12.72 -2.35
C THR A 74 -10.82 12.65 -0.83
N SER A 75 -9.68 13.21 -0.41
CA SER A 75 -9.73 14.15 0.72
C SER A 75 -10.28 15.49 0.21
N SER A 76 -11.59 15.61 0.16
CA SER A 76 -12.27 16.90 0.26
C SER A 76 -13.70 16.63 0.72
N PRO A 77 -14.01 16.71 2.03
CA PRO A 77 -15.40 16.86 2.41
C PRO A 77 -15.89 18.15 1.74
N ALA A 78 -16.99 17.99 1.00
CA ALA A 78 -17.66 19.00 0.20
C ALA A 78 -17.60 20.41 0.80
N GLY A 79 -17.23 21.37 -0.05
CA GLY A 79 -17.46 22.77 0.22
C GLY A 79 -18.95 23.03 0.48
N CYS A 80 -19.23 23.63 1.64
CA CYS A 80 -20.43 24.41 1.91
C CYS A 80 -19.98 25.82 2.30
N CYS A 81 -19.33 26.55 1.38
CA CYS A 81 -19.26 28.01 1.42
C CYS A 81 -20.46 28.59 0.64
N GLY A 82 -21.66 28.12 1.00
CA GLY A 82 -22.92 28.74 0.62
C GLY A 82 -23.26 29.84 1.62
N GLY A 83 -23.34 31.07 1.13
CA GLY A 83 -24.25 32.12 1.63
C GLY A 83 -24.26 32.39 3.13
N CYS A 84 -23.29 33.17 3.61
CA CYS A 84 -23.44 33.97 4.83
C CYS A 84 -22.61 35.26 4.69
N ARG A 85 -23.09 36.19 3.87
CA ARG A 85 -22.76 37.62 4.05
C ARG A 85 -24.04 38.43 3.84
N PRO A 86 -24.61 39.03 4.91
CA PRO A 86 -25.82 39.86 4.82
C PRO A 86 -25.56 41.16 4.06
#